data_AF-A0A1G9AV52-F1
#
_entry.id   AF-A0A1G9AV52-F1
#
_cell.length_a   1.000
_cell.length_b   1.000
_cell.length_c   1.000
_cell.angle_alpha   90.00
_cell.angle_beta   90.00
_cell.angle_gamma   90.00
#
_symmetry.space_group_name_H-M   'P 1'
#
loop_
_entity.id
_entity.type
_entity.pdbx_description
1 polymer ?
#
loop_
_entity_poly.entity_id
_entity_poly.type
_entity_poly.pdbx_seq_one_letter_code
_entity_poly.pdbx_strand_id
1 'polypeptide(L)'
;MQSRMQNPAALLPGSMEAIQGLFKAVHSAGVDGHILELVHLRASQINGCSACVDGGTKTARKAGVTDEQLATVVAWRETPYFSDEERAALALAEAATRLADRPDAVSDEVWDEAASYFDEKQLAAIIMMVGVTNLFNRLNATTRQIAGAWG
;
A
#
# COMPACT_ATOMS: atom_id res chain seq x y z
N MET A 1 23.52 7.75 4.56
CA MET A 1 22.60 6.92 5.38
C MET A 1 23.16 5.50 5.44
N GLN A 2 22.85 4.73 6.49
CA GLN A 2 23.23 3.33 6.63
C GLN A 2 22.07 2.52 7.21
N SER A 3 21.77 1.35 6.62
CA SER A 3 20.81 0.39 7.17
C SER A 3 21.35 -0.22 8.48
N ARG A 4 20.46 -0.53 9.42
CA ARG A 4 20.80 -1.17 10.70
C ARG A 4 21.18 -2.65 10.52
N MET A 5 20.61 -3.31 9.51
CA MET A 5 20.86 -4.70 9.12
C MET A 5 20.38 -4.93 7.68
N GLN A 6 20.64 -6.12 7.13
CA GLN A 6 19.97 -6.57 5.89
C GLN A 6 18.46 -6.69 6.12
N ASN A 7 17.66 -6.61 5.06
CA ASN A 7 16.20 -6.75 5.19
C ASN A 7 15.87 -8.09 5.87
N PRO A 8 15.04 -8.09 6.94
CA PRO A 8 14.71 -9.32 7.66
C PRO A 8 14.13 -10.43 6.78
N ALA A 9 13.31 -10.09 5.77
CA ALA A 9 12.74 -11.07 4.85
C ALA A 9 13.80 -11.71 3.93
N ALA A 10 14.92 -11.03 3.67
CA ALA A 10 16.05 -11.59 2.93
C ALA A 10 16.93 -12.50 3.79
N LEU A 11 16.91 -12.34 5.11
CA LEU A 11 17.70 -13.15 6.06
C LEU A 11 17.02 -14.45 6.48
N LEU A 12 15.68 -14.44 6.57
CA LEU A 12 14.91 -15.61 7.00
C LEU A 12 14.49 -16.46 5.79
N PRO A 13 14.97 -17.71 5.67
CA PRO A 13 14.63 -18.59 4.55
C PRO A 13 13.12 -18.72 4.33
N GLY A 14 12.68 -18.69 3.08
CA GLY A 14 11.26 -18.78 2.69
C GLY A 14 10.43 -17.52 2.88
N SER A 15 10.93 -16.49 3.59
CA SER A 15 10.14 -15.28 3.87
C SER A 15 9.82 -14.48 2.61
N MET A 16 10.81 -14.25 1.73
CA MET A 16 10.55 -13.56 0.46
C MET A 16 9.60 -14.32 -0.45
N GLU A 17 9.70 -15.64 -0.53
CA GLU A 17 8.81 -16.48 -1.34
C GLU A 17 7.36 -16.39 -0.84
N ALA A 18 7.16 -16.48 0.48
CA ALA A 18 5.84 -16.32 1.09
C ALA A 18 5.24 -14.94 0.75
N ILE A 19 6.03 -13.87 0.88
CA ILE A 19 5.58 -12.51 0.58
C ILE A 19 5.25 -12.35 -0.92
N GLN A 20 6.05 -12.91 -1.81
CA GLN A 20 5.75 -12.92 -3.25
C GLN A 20 4.46 -13.70 -3.55
N GLY A 21 4.20 -14.79 -2.82
CA GLY A 21 2.95 -15.54 -2.89
C GLY A 21 1.75 -14.67 -2.53
N LEU A 22 1.85 -13.88 -1.45
CA LEU A 22 0.81 -12.93 -1.06
C LEU A 22 0.56 -11.87 -2.15
N PHE A 23 1.62 -11.28 -2.71
CA PHE A 23 1.48 -10.33 -3.82
C PHE A 23 0.81 -10.94 -5.04
N LYS A 24 1.18 -12.17 -5.41
CA LYS A 24 0.57 -12.87 -6.54
C LYS A 24 -0.92 -13.10 -6.31
N ALA A 25 -1.32 -13.48 -5.09
CA ALA A 25 -2.72 -13.65 -4.73
C ALA A 25 -3.49 -12.33 -4.85
N VAL A 26 -2.95 -11.23 -4.30
CA VAL A 26 -3.53 -9.88 -4.40
C VAL A 26 -3.79 -9.48 -5.85
N HIS A 27 -2.79 -9.59 -6.72
CA HIS A 27 -2.92 -9.19 -8.13
C HIS A 27 -3.80 -10.12 -8.97
N SER A 28 -4.19 -11.29 -8.45
CA SER A 28 -5.10 -12.23 -9.12
C SER A 28 -6.58 -11.97 -8.83
N ALA A 29 -6.88 -10.99 -7.99
CA ALA A 29 -8.24 -10.73 -7.52
C ALA A 29 -9.09 -9.87 -8.46
N GLY A 30 -8.50 -9.27 -9.50
CA GLY A 30 -9.23 -8.43 -10.46
C GLY A 30 -9.41 -6.98 -10.02
N VAL A 31 -8.62 -6.50 -9.06
CA VAL A 31 -8.46 -5.06 -8.80
C VAL A 31 -7.43 -4.53 -9.79
N ASP A 32 -7.70 -3.35 -10.35
CA ASP A 32 -6.74 -2.70 -11.24
C ASP A 32 -5.41 -2.44 -10.52
N GLY A 33 -4.32 -2.77 -11.21
CA GLY A 33 -2.97 -2.68 -10.65
C GLY A 33 -2.61 -1.26 -10.19
N HIS A 34 -3.13 -0.23 -10.86
CA HIS A 34 -2.90 1.15 -10.45
C HIS A 34 -3.52 1.47 -9.08
N ILE A 35 -4.71 0.92 -8.76
CA ILE A 35 -5.37 1.12 -7.46
C ILE A 35 -4.55 0.44 -6.36
N LEU A 36 -4.09 -0.78 -6.60
CA LEU A 36 -3.24 -1.51 -5.65
C LEU A 36 -1.93 -0.74 -5.37
N GLU A 37 -1.33 -0.14 -6.39
CA GLU A 37 -0.13 0.68 -6.23
C GLU A 37 -0.40 2.01 -5.51
N LEU A 38 -1.56 2.64 -5.72
CA LEU A 38 -1.99 3.82 -4.94
C LEU A 38 -2.17 3.48 -3.45
N VAL A 39 -2.82 2.34 -3.15
CA VAL A 39 -2.98 1.81 -1.79
C VAL A 39 -1.61 1.58 -1.13
N HIS A 40 -0.70 0.91 -1.84
CA HIS A 40 0.66 0.66 -1.38
C HIS A 40 1.45 1.94 -1.11
N LEU A 41 1.44 2.88 -2.06
CA LEU A 41 2.13 4.15 -1.95
C LEU A 41 1.59 4.96 -0.76
N ARG A 42 0.27 5.04 -0.61
CA ARG A 42 -0.36 5.83 0.46
C ARG A 42 -0.09 5.24 1.84
N ALA A 43 -0.24 3.94 2.02
CA ALA A 43 0.08 3.28 3.29
C ALA A 43 1.58 3.44 3.63
N SER A 44 2.47 3.36 2.65
CA SER A 44 3.91 3.59 2.83
C SER A 44 4.26 5.02 3.23
N GLN A 45 3.55 6.02 2.70
CA GLN A 45 3.69 7.41 3.10
C GLN A 45 3.23 7.64 4.54
N ILE A 46 2.10 7.07 4.96
CA ILE A 46 1.60 7.15 6.34
C ILE A 46 2.62 6.56 7.32
N ASN A 47 3.19 5.40 6.98
CA ASN A 47 4.17 4.71 7.81
C ASN A 47 5.60 5.30 7.72
N GLY A 48 5.85 6.29 6.85
CA GLY A 48 7.16 6.91 6.68
C GLY A 48 8.25 5.98 6.15
N CYS A 49 7.91 4.93 5.39
CA CYS A 49 8.90 3.99 4.83
C CYS A 49 9.52 4.55 3.54
N SER A 50 10.68 5.22 3.62
CA SER A 50 11.34 5.84 2.45
C SER A 50 11.66 4.85 1.33
N ALA A 51 12.16 3.65 1.65
CA ALA A 51 12.43 2.62 0.65
C ALA A 51 11.16 2.13 -0.07
N CYS A 52 10.04 2.03 0.68
CA CYS A 52 8.76 1.62 0.14
C CYS A 52 8.14 2.73 -0.71
N VAL A 53 8.29 4.00 -0.32
CA VAL A 53 7.83 5.15 -1.10
C VAL A 53 8.62 5.27 -2.42
N ASP A 54 9.94 5.13 -2.40
CA ASP A 54 10.77 5.17 -3.62
C ASP A 54 10.44 4.02 -4.59
N GLY A 55 10.39 2.77 -4.07
CA GLY A 55 10.01 1.61 -4.87
C GLY A 55 8.58 1.68 -5.38
N GLY A 56 7.63 2.01 -4.49
CA GLY A 56 6.21 2.16 -4.78
C GLY A 56 5.91 3.24 -5.82
N THR A 57 6.62 4.37 -5.78
CA THR A 57 6.48 5.42 -6.80
C THR A 57 6.89 4.90 -8.19
N LYS A 58 7.95 4.09 -8.27
CA LYS A 58 8.44 3.51 -9.53
C LYS A 58 7.49 2.43 -10.06
N THR A 59 6.92 1.59 -9.20
CA THR A 59 5.96 0.56 -9.60
C THR A 59 4.61 1.16 -9.98
N ALA A 60 4.11 2.14 -9.22
CA ALA A 60 2.91 2.91 -9.54
C ALA A 60 2.99 3.56 -10.91
N ARG A 61 4.12 4.21 -11.24
CA ARG A 61 4.35 4.79 -12.59
C ARG A 61 4.26 3.73 -13.69
N LYS A 62 4.85 2.54 -13.46
CA LYS A 62 4.79 1.41 -14.42
C LYS A 62 3.37 0.85 -14.55
N ALA A 63 2.56 0.93 -13.50
CA ALA A 63 1.16 0.52 -13.47
C ALA A 63 0.20 1.55 -14.09
N GLY A 64 0.70 2.70 -14.55
CA GLY A 64 -0.10 3.73 -15.22
C GLY A 64 -0.60 4.85 -14.32
N VAL A 65 -0.17 4.92 -13.05
CA VAL A 65 -0.49 6.05 -12.18
C VAL A 65 0.16 7.33 -12.72
N THR A 66 -0.64 8.38 -12.87
CA THR A 66 -0.22 9.67 -13.45
C THR A 66 0.74 10.44 -12.53
N ASP A 67 1.50 11.38 -13.10
CA ASP A 67 2.38 12.24 -12.31
C ASP A 67 1.59 13.15 -11.35
N GLU A 68 0.41 13.61 -11.77
CA GLU A 68 -0.52 14.36 -10.92
C GLU A 68 -0.98 13.54 -9.72
N GLN A 69 -1.40 12.29 -9.92
CA GLN A 69 -1.79 11.40 -8.83
C GLN A 69 -0.59 11.09 -7.91
N LEU A 70 0.58 10.75 -8.46
CA LEU A 70 1.78 10.47 -7.66
C LEU A 70 2.18 11.65 -6.77
N ALA A 71 2.14 12.87 -7.32
CA ALA A 71 2.48 14.08 -6.60
C ALA A 71 1.45 14.44 -5.52
N THR A 72 0.18 14.10 -5.73
CA THR A 72 -0.93 14.58 -4.88
C THR A 72 -1.62 13.52 -4.04
N VAL A 73 -1.25 12.23 -4.12
CA VAL A 73 -1.88 11.15 -3.35
C VAL A 73 -1.85 11.37 -1.85
N VAL A 74 -0.85 12.10 -1.32
CA VAL A 74 -0.82 12.47 0.12
C VAL A 74 -1.98 13.40 0.53
N ALA A 75 -2.56 14.11 -0.43
CA ALA A 75 -3.63 15.09 -0.29
C ALA A 75 -4.87 14.74 -1.15
N TRP A 76 -5.05 13.45 -1.48
CA TRP A 76 -6.04 12.96 -2.45
C TRP A 76 -7.48 13.45 -2.24
N ARG A 77 -7.89 13.71 -0.99
CA ARG A 77 -9.24 14.18 -0.66
C ARG A 77 -9.57 15.54 -1.31
N GLU A 78 -8.56 16.40 -1.43
CA GLU A 78 -8.71 17.78 -1.89
C GLU A 78 -8.24 17.96 -3.34
N THR A 79 -8.05 16.87 -4.10
CA THR A 79 -7.61 16.93 -5.50
C THR A 79 -8.61 16.25 -6.46
N PRO A 80 -8.67 16.70 -7.72
CA PRO A 80 -9.62 16.18 -8.71
C PRO A 80 -9.09 14.97 -9.50
N TYR A 81 -7.92 14.44 -9.15
CA TYR A 81 -7.20 13.45 -9.97
C TYR A 81 -7.56 11.99 -9.67
N PHE A 82 -8.44 11.76 -8.70
CA PHE A 82 -8.80 10.43 -8.23
C PHE A 82 -10.27 10.14 -8.52
N SER A 83 -10.56 8.99 -9.13
CA SER A 83 -11.93 8.50 -9.31
C SER A 83 -12.57 8.15 -7.96
N ASP A 84 -13.90 8.03 -7.91
CA ASP A 84 -14.58 7.66 -6.67
C ASP A 84 -14.16 6.27 -6.16
N GLU A 85 -13.92 5.32 -7.08
CA GLU A 85 -13.37 4.00 -6.77
C GLU A 85 -11.96 4.09 -6.15
N GLU A 86 -11.05 4.90 -6.71
CA GLU A 86 -9.71 5.12 -6.15
C GLU A 86 -9.78 5.80 -4.77
N ARG A 87 -10.71 6.75 -4.60
CA ARG A 87 -10.95 7.45 -3.32
C ARG A 87 -11.44 6.49 -2.25
N ALA A 88 -12.34 5.57 -2.59
CA ALA A 88 -12.83 4.54 -1.68
C ALA A 88 -11.71 3.59 -1.25
N ALA A 89 -10.87 3.12 -2.19
CA ALA A 89 -9.70 2.29 -1.88
C ALA A 89 -8.68 3.03 -1.00
N LEU A 90 -8.41 4.31 -1.28
CA LEU A 90 -7.51 5.15 -0.47
C LEU A 90 -8.06 5.37 0.94
N ALA A 91 -9.36 5.64 1.09
CA ALA A 91 -10.00 5.79 2.39
C ALA A 91 -9.86 4.53 3.25
N LEU A 92 -10.19 3.37 2.67
CA LEU A 92 -10.01 2.07 3.32
C LEU A 92 -8.54 1.82 3.69
N ALA A 93 -7.61 2.13 2.79
CA ALA A 93 -6.17 1.96 3.03
C ALA A 93 -5.65 2.83 4.18
N GLU A 94 -6.07 4.10 4.26
CA GLU A 94 -5.67 4.98 5.36
C GLU A 94 -6.23 4.49 6.70
N ALA A 95 -7.52 4.13 6.74
CA ALA A 95 -8.21 3.62 7.93
C ALA A 95 -7.55 2.33 8.44
N ALA A 96 -7.36 1.34 7.56
CA ALA A 96 -6.75 0.05 7.89
C ALA A 96 -5.25 0.15 8.20
N THR A 97 -4.53 1.14 7.66
CA THR A 97 -3.13 1.38 8.05
C THR A 97 -3.02 1.94 9.48
N ARG A 98 -4.01 2.75 9.90
CA ARG A 98 -4.04 3.45 11.18
C ARG A 98 -4.91 2.76 12.24
N LEU A 99 -5.03 1.42 12.15
CA LEU A 99 -5.84 0.59 13.06
C LEU A 99 -5.60 0.85 14.55
N ALA A 100 -4.38 1.22 14.94
CA ALA A 100 -4.01 1.45 16.34
C ALA A 100 -4.40 2.85 16.86
N ASP A 101 -4.78 3.79 15.99
CA ASP A 101 -4.98 5.19 16.37
C ASP A 101 -6.31 5.42 17.12
N ARG A 102 -7.32 4.58 16.90
CA ARG A 102 -8.67 4.72 17.50
C ARG A 102 -9.39 3.37 17.56
N PRO A 103 -10.32 3.16 18.53
CA PRO A 103 -11.26 2.06 18.44
C PRO A 103 -12.12 2.24 17.18
N ASP A 104 -12.44 1.15 16.49
CA ASP A 104 -13.23 1.16 15.24
C ASP A 104 -12.61 2.02 14.11
N ALA A 105 -11.34 1.75 13.78
CA ALA A 105 -10.62 2.55 12.79
C ALA A 105 -11.20 2.45 11.37
N VAL A 106 -11.82 1.33 11.02
CA VAL A 106 -12.56 1.12 9.76
C VAL A 106 -14.03 1.12 10.11
N SER A 107 -14.67 2.29 10.07
CA SER A 107 -16.09 2.43 10.33
C SER A 107 -16.94 1.80 9.23
N ASP A 108 -18.20 1.51 9.54
CA ASP A 108 -19.20 1.02 8.57
C ASP A 108 -19.28 1.94 7.34
N GLU A 109 -19.21 3.26 7.51
CA GLU A 109 -19.19 4.22 6.39
C GLU A 109 -18.01 4.00 5.43
N VAL A 110 -16.80 3.77 5.95
CA VAL A 110 -15.61 3.50 5.12
C VAL A 110 -15.73 2.14 4.42
N TRP A 111 -16.28 1.15 5.13
CA TRP A 111 -16.49 -0.18 4.58
C TRP A 111 -17.53 -0.19 3.48
N ASP A 112 -18.71 0.37 3.74
CA ASP A 112 -19.86 0.38 2.84
C ASP A 112 -19.55 1.17 1.56
N GLU A 113 -18.80 2.28 1.67
CA GLU A 113 -18.33 3.04 0.51
C GLU A 113 -17.42 2.19 -0.38
N ALA A 114 -16.41 1.52 0.19
CA ALA A 114 -15.54 0.63 -0.57
C ALA A 114 -16.30 -0.56 -1.18
N ALA A 115 -17.24 -1.15 -0.43
CA ALA A 115 -18.07 -2.25 -0.89
C ALA A 115 -19.06 -1.86 -2.00
N SER A 116 -19.30 -0.56 -2.21
CA SER A 116 -20.11 -0.09 -3.35
C SER A 116 -19.36 -0.18 -4.69
N TYR A 117 -18.03 -0.19 -4.67
CA TYR A 117 -17.17 -0.26 -5.87
C TYR A 117 -16.51 -1.62 -6.07
N PHE A 118 -16.18 -2.33 -4.98
CA PHE A 118 -15.40 -3.56 -5.02
C PHE A 118 -16.21 -4.76 -4.53
N ASP A 119 -16.13 -5.87 -5.26
CA ASP A 119 -16.67 -7.14 -4.78
C ASP A 119 -15.85 -7.71 -3.61
N GLU A 120 -16.36 -8.76 -2.96
CA GLU A 120 -15.71 -9.37 -1.79
C GLU A 120 -14.27 -9.82 -2.07
N LYS A 121 -14.00 -10.33 -3.29
CA LYS A 121 -12.67 -10.79 -3.69
C LYS A 121 -11.73 -9.61 -3.93
N GLN A 122 -12.22 -8.53 -4.52
CA GLN A 122 -11.48 -7.29 -4.73
C GLN A 122 -11.17 -6.58 -3.40
N LEU A 123 -12.14 -6.49 -2.49
CA LEU A 123 -11.94 -6.00 -1.12
C LEU A 123 -10.88 -6.82 -0.38
N ALA A 124 -10.93 -8.16 -0.49
CA ALA A 124 -9.91 -9.02 0.09
C ALA A 124 -8.51 -8.69 -0.46
N ALA A 125 -8.36 -8.42 -1.75
CA ALA A 125 -7.09 -7.98 -2.32
C ALA A 125 -6.63 -6.63 -1.80
N ILE A 126 -7.51 -5.63 -1.67
CA ILE A 126 -7.17 -4.31 -1.12
C ILE A 126 -6.69 -4.45 0.33
N ILE A 127 -7.43 -5.17 1.18
CA ILE A 127 -7.06 -5.42 2.58
C ILE A 127 -5.71 -6.15 2.68
N MET A 128 -5.52 -7.19 1.86
CA MET A 128 -4.25 -7.92 1.82
C MET A 128 -3.10 -7.05 1.31
N MET A 129 -3.34 -6.16 0.34
CA MET A 129 -2.35 -5.19 -0.13
C MET A 129 -1.94 -4.22 0.98
N VAL A 130 -2.90 -3.73 1.77
CA VAL A 130 -2.63 -2.91 2.97
C VAL A 130 -1.78 -3.70 3.96
N GLY A 131 -2.14 -4.96 4.24
CA GLY A 131 -1.42 -5.83 5.18
C GLY A 131 0.02 -6.11 4.75
N VAL A 132 0.24 -6.52 3.50
CA VAL A 132 1.58 -6.78 2.94
C VAL A 132 2.41 -5.49 2.90
N THR A 133 1.81 -4.37 2.52
CA THR A 133 2.47 -3.06 2.57
C THR A 133 2.92 -2.71 3.98
N ASN A 134 2.03 -2.88 4.96
CA ASN A 134 2.30 -2.61 6.37
C ASN A 134 3.38 -3.54 6.94
N LEU A 135 3.47 -4.78 6.47
CA LEU A 135 4.57 -5.70 6.75
C LEU A 135 5.89 -5.13 6.23
N PHE A 136 5.99 -4.80 4.94
CA PHE A 136 7.22 -4.22 4.37
C PHE A 136 7.62 -2.92 5.04
N ASN A 137 6.67 -2.04 5.34
CA ASN A 137 6.94 -0.79 6.04
C ASN A 137 7.58 -1.06 7.41
N ARG A 138 7.06 -2.04 8.17
CA ARG A 138 7.64 -2.45 9.46
C ARG A 138 9.05 -3.01 9.31
N LEU A 139 9.29 -3.87 8.32
CA LEU A 139 10.62 -4.42 8.06
C LEU A 139 11.62 -3.32 7.69
N ASN A 140 11.25 -2.46 6.74
CA ASN A 140 12.14 -1.48 6.14
C ASN A 140 12.39 -0.27 7.04
N ALA A 141 11.35 0.30 7.64
CA ALA A 141 11.48 1.47 8.53
C ALA A 141 12.26 1.11 9.81
N THR A 142 11.94 -0.04 10.42
CA THR A 142 12.63 -0.52 11.64
C THR A 142 14.11 -0.74 11.38
N THR A 143 14.48 -1.24 10.20
CA THR A 143 15.88 -1.51 9.85
C THR A 143 16.56 -0.37 9.09
N ARG A 144 15.89 0.78 8.90
CA ARG A 144 16.39 1.95 8.17
C ARG A 144 16.90 1.62 6.76
N GLN A 145 16.15 0.79 6.03
CA GLN A 145 16.50 0.49 4.64
C GLN A 145 16.53 1.77 3.80
N ILE A 146 17.55 1.89 2.96
CA ILE A 146 17.81 3.10 2.17
C ILE A 146 16.99 3.05 0.88
N ALA A 147 16.31 4.15 0.57
CA ALA A 147 15.64 4.33 -0.72
C ALA A 147 16.61 4.19 -1.89
N GLY A 148 16.17 3.57 -2.98
CA GLY A 148 17.01 3.30 -4.15
C GLY A 148 18.10 2.25 -3.97
N ALA A 149 18.29 1.67 -2.77
CA ALA A 149 19.25 0.59 -2.56
C ALA A 149 18.75 -0.79 -3.04
N TRP A 150 17.46 -0.88 -3.34
CA TRP A 150 16.79 -2.06 -3.90
C TRP A 150 16.46 -1.75 -5.37
N GLY A 151 17.47 -1.80 -6.22
CA GLY A 151 17.39 -1.43 -7.64
C GLY A 151 18.42 -2.18 -8.46
#